data_AF-A0AAV6IFB4-F1
#
_entry.id   AF-A0AAV6IFB4-F1
#
_cell.length_a   1.000
_cell.length_b   1.000
_cell.length_c   1.000
_cell.angle_alpha   90.00
_cell.angle_beta   90.00
_cell.angle_gamma   90.00
#
_symmetry.space_group_name_H-M   'P 1'
#
loop_
_entity.id
_entity.type
_entity.pdbx_description
1 polymer ?
#
loop_
_entity_poly.entity_id
_entity_poly.type
_entity_poly.pdbx_seq_one_letter_code
_entity_poly.pdbx_strand_id
1 'polypeptide(L)'
;MGSHKIVVEGIVVVVVVVATVGGVEVMGLPPCEFPAIYNFGDSNSDTGGISAAFEPIPAPYGENYFRKPAGRDCDGRLVIDFIAEHLRLPYLSAYLNSIGTNFRHGANFATGGSTIRRQNETIFDYGISPFSLDIQIVHFDQFKSRTGDLYNRGGNSDRDKLPKPEEFSKALYTFDIGQNDLSVGFRKLSDEQLRAAMPDIINQFASAVQHLYEKGARAFWIHNTGPIGCLPVGTFYIRNPQPGFLDQFGCIKGQNDMAVEFNRQLKDRVNKLRAELPLAALTYVDVYTAKYGLISNTKNQGFTDPLKVCCGHHENYDHVWCGQKASINGTQYYGASCATPSTFISWDGVHYSEAANHWIADRILNGSLSEPPIPVTHACHKNPGL
;
A
#
# COMPACT_ATOMS: atom_id res chain seq x y z
N MET A 1 19.43 47.48 -63.98
CA MET A 1 18.98 46.08 -63.74
C MET A 1 19.86 45.52 -62.65
N GLY A 2 19.29 45.21 -61.47
CA GLY A 2 20.04 44.68 -60.32
C GLY A 2 19.59 45.29 -58.99
N SER A 3 18.39 44.92 -58.52
CA SER A 3 17.98 45.16 -57.13
C SER A 3 18.34 43.92 -56.31
N HIS A 4 19.36 44.04 -55.45
CA HIS A 4 19.74 43.00 -54.51
C HIS A 4 18.67 42.87 -53.42
N LYS A 5 17.97 41.73 -53.38
CA LYS A 5 17.15 41.32 -52.24
C LYS A 5 18.07 40.68 -51.20
N ILE A 6 18.16 41.30 -50.03
CA ILE A 6 18.77 40.71 -48.84
C ILE A 6 17.72 39.79 -48.23
N VAL A 7 17.99 38.48 -48.22
CA VAL A 7 17.20 37.48 -47.48
C VAL A 7 17.85 37.36 -46.11
N VAL A 8 17.13 37.74 -45.06
CA VAL A 8 17.54 37.52 -43.66
C VAL A 8 16.93 36.19 -43.24
N GLU A 9 17.76 35.14 -43.15
CA GLU A 9 17.36 33.87 -42.52
C GLU A 9 17.35 34.05 -41.00
N GLY A 10 16.14 34.13 -40.43
CA GLY A 10 15.96 34.13 -38.98
C GLY A 10 16.03 32.71 -38.44
N ILE A 11 17.08 32.37 -37.70
CA ILE A 11 17.18 31.13 -36.93
C ILE A 11 16.24 31.26 -35.73
N VAL A 12 15.15 30.48 -35.70
CA VAL A 12 14.29 30.32 -34.52
C VAL A 12 14.94 29.28 -33.61
N VAL A 13 15.58 29.74 -32.53
CA VAL A 13 16.08 28.86 -31.46
C VAL A 13 14.90 28.52 -30.55
N VAL A 14 14.38 27.29 -30.67
CA VAL A 14 13.41 26.74 -29.72
C VAL A 14 14.16 26.31 -28.47
N VAL A 15 14.12 27.15 -27.43
CA VAL A 15 14.62 26.78 -26.10
C VAL A 15 13.58 25.86 -25.45
N VAL A 16 13.85 24.57 -25.44
CA VAL A 16 13.08 23.60 -24.64
C VAL A 16 13.50 23.76 -23.19
N VAL A 17 12.70 24.49 -22.41
CA VAL A 17 12.85 24.53 -20.95
C VAL A 17 12.30 23.21 -20.42
N VAL A 18 13.19 22.26 -20.16
CA VAL A 18 12.86 21.08 -19.35
C VAL A 18 12.70 21.56 -17.92
N ALA A 19 11.47 21.74 -17.47
CA ALA A 19 11.17 21.97 -16.06
C ALA A 19 11.51 20.69 -15.29
N THR A 20 12.72 20.61 -14.74
CA THR A 20 13.06 19.61 -13.74
C THR A 20 12.20 19.88 -12.52
N VAL A 21 11.24 18.99 -12.24
CA VAL A 21 10.53 18.98 -10.96
C VAL A 21 11.59 18.70 -9.90
N GLY A 22 12.03 19.75 -9.20
CA GLY A 22 13.02 19.65 -8.15
C GLY A 22 12.48 18.78 -7.03
N GLY A 23 12.99 17.55 -6.93
CA GLY A 23 13.06 16.90 -5.64
C GLY A 23 13.89 17.80 -4.73
N VAL A 24 13.42 18.02 -3.50
CA VAL A 24 14.23 18.67 -2.48
C VAL A 24 15.51 17.83 -2.37
N GLU A 25 16.64 18.38 -2.81
CA GLU A 25 17.94 17.76 -2.52
C GLU A 25 18.04 17.68 -1.00
N VAL A 26 18.00 16.46 -0.47
CA VAL A 26 18.40 16.16 0.91
C VAL A 26 19.91 16.37 0.96
N MET A 27 20.34 17.64 0.96
CA MET A 27 21.74 18.02 0.85
C MET A 27 22.52 17.50 2.06
N GLY A 28 23.25 16.39 1.88
CA GLY A 28 24.38 16.02 2.74
C GLY A 28 24.19 14.86 3.73
N LEU A 29 23.01 14.25 3.85
CA LEU A 29 22.87 13.03 4.67
C LEU A 29 23.14 11.78 3.83
N PRO A 30 23.90 10.79 4.35
CA PRO A 30 24.10 9.52 3.64
C PRO A 30 22.80 8.70 3.62
N PRO A 31 22.59 7.85 2.60
CA PRO A 31 21.52 6.87 2.60
C PRO A 31 21.61 5.95 3.83
N CYS A 32 20.45 5.58 4.36
CA CYS A 32 20.29 4.58 5.40
C CYS A 32 20.55 3.18 4.83
N GLU A 33 21.32 2.37 5.55
CA GLU A 33 21.49 0.96 5.26
C GLU A 33 20.49 0.14 6.09
N PHE A 34 19.32 -0.14 5.52
CA PHE A 34 18.31 -0.98 6.17
C PHE A 34 18.66 -2.47 5.98
N PRO A 35 18.91 -3.24 7.07
CA PRO A 35 19.20 -4.67 6.95
C PRO A 35 17.93 -5.52 6.76
N ALA A 36 16.76 -4.98 7.10
CA ALA A 36 15.49 -5.67 7.10
C ALA A 36 14.30 -4.70 7.01
N ILE A 37 13.15 -5.21 6.57
CA ILE A 37 11.85 -4.53 6.64
C ILE A 37 10.88 -5.37 7.49
N TYR A 38 10.19 -4.73 8.43
CA TYR A 38 9.08 -5.33 9.16
C TYR A 38 7.79 -4.60 8.79
N ASN A 39 6.91 -5.30 8.06
CA ASN A 39 5.69 -4.71 7.50
C ASN A 39 4.45 -5.10 8.29
N PHE A 40 3.57 -4.13 8.51
CA PHE A 40 2.25 -4.28 9.13
C PHE A 40 1.22 -3.68 8.19
N GLY A 41 0.08 -4.33 8.04
CA GLY A 41 -0.82 -3.89 6.98
C GLY A 41 -2.07 -4.72 6.74
N ASP A 42 -2.75 -4.38 5.66
CA ASP A 42 -3.84 -5.16 5.08
C ASP A 42 -3.45 -5.79 3.73
N SER A 43 -4.42 -6.11 2.88
CA SER A 43 -4.21 -6.74 1.57
C SER A 43 -3.34 -5.92 0.62
N ASN A 44 -3.27 -4.58 0.79
CA ASN A 44 -2.41 -3.74 -0.05
C ASN A 44 -0.90 -4.06 0.12
N SER A 45 -0.53 -4.70 1.23
CA SER A 45 0.83 -5.10 1.52
C SER A 45 0.97 -6.57 1.94
N ASP A 46 -0.07 -7.40 1.83
CA ASP A 46 -0.02 -8.82 2.20
C ASP A 46 0.79 -9.65 1.19
N THR A 47 1.84 -10.32 1.66
CA THR A 47 2.71 -11.18 0.84
C THR A 47 2.48 -12.68 1.06
N GLY A 48 1.34 -13.07 1.65
CA GLY A 48 0.89 -14.45 1.83
C GLY A 48 0.35 -14.79 3.21
N GLY A 49 0.19 -13.82 4.10
CA GLY A 49 -0.34 -13.98 5.46
C GLY A 49 -1.76 -14.53 5.45
N ILE A 50 -2.67 -13.95 4.67
CA ILE A 50 -4.04 -14.45 4.54
C ILE A 50 -4.07 -15.87 3.94
N SER A 51 -3.24 -16.11 2.92
CA SER A 51 -3.13 -17.42 2.25
C SER A 51 -2.60 -18.51 3.17
N ALA A 52 -1.69 -18.17 4.10
CA ALA A 52 -1.16 -19.12 5.06
C ALA A 52 -2.14 -19.45 6.19
N ALA A 53 -2.99 -18.50 6.57
CA ALA A 53 -3.96 -18.68 7.64
C ALA A 53 -5.27 -19.33 7.19
N PHE A 54 -5.69 -19.07 5.95
CA PHE A 54 -6.98 -19.49 5.41
C PHE A 54 -6.80 -20.19 4.06
N GLU A 55 -7.49 -19.73 3.03
CA GLU A 55 -7.42 -20.29 1.69
C GLU A 55 -6.35 -19.58 0.86
N PRO A 56 -5.53 -20.33 0.10
CA PRO A 56 -4.58 -19.73 -0.81
C PRO A 56 -5.29 -18.84 -1.83
N ILE A 57 -4.76 -17.63 -2.05
CA ILE A 57 -5.20 -16.77 -3.15
C ILE A 57 -5.01 -17.57 -4.46
N PRO A 58 -6.06 -17.78 -5.28
CA PRO A 58 -6.00 -18.69 -6.42
C PRO A 58 -5.41 -18.02 -7.67
N ALA A 59 -5.28 -18.77 -8.77
CA ALA A 59 -5.07 -18.15 -10.08
C ALA A 59 -6.32 -17.36 -10.50
N PRO A 60 -6.20 -16.20 -11.18
CA PRO A 60 -5.02 -15.70 -11.90
C PRO A 60 -4.13 -14.70 -11.13
N TYR A 61 -4.29 -14.55 -9.81
CA TYR A 61 -3.39 -13.69 -9.03
C TYR A 61 -1.92 -14.11 -9.21
N GLY A 62 -1.02 -13.13 -9.32
CA GLY A 62 0.40 -13.32 -9.60
C GLY A 62 0.78 -13.68 -11.05
N GLU A 63 -0.15 -13.76 -12.00
CA GLU A 63 0.13 -14.19 -13.38
C GLU A 63 1.10 -13.28 -14.17
N ASN A 64 1.13 -11.98 -13.86
CA ASN A 64 1.88 -10.99 -14.62
C ASN A 64 3.37 -10.98 -14.22
N TYR A 65 3.66 -11.09 -12.93
CA TYR A 65 5.04 -11.10 -12.44
C TYR A 65 5.53 -12.48 -12.01
N PHE A 66 4.86 -13.11 -11.05
CA PHE A 66 5.29 -14.38 -10.45
C PHE A 66 4.99 -15.60 -11.34
N ARG A 67 4.11 -15.43 -12.35
CA ARG A 67 3.63 -16.48 -13.27
C ARG A 67 2.88 -17.62 -12.57
N LYS A 68 2.47 -17.39 -11.33
CA LYS A 68 1.68 -18.29 -10.48
C LYS A 68 1.15 -17.51 -9.27
N PRO A 69 0.15 -18.05 -8.55
CA PRO A 69 -0.25 -17.48 -7.27
C PRO A 69 0.91 -17.38 -6.29
N ALA A 70 1.07 -16.19 -5.71
CA ALA A 70 2.16 -15.84 -4.79
C ALA A 70 1.66 -15.21 -3.49
N GLY A 71 0.39 -15.42 -3.15
CA GLY A 71 -0.23 -14.95 -1.90
C GLY A 71 -0.42 -13.44 -1.81
N ARG A 72 -0.48 -12.74 -2.94
CA ARG A 72 -0.72 -11.30 -3.02
C ARG A 72 -2.04 -11.07 -3.76
N ASP A 73 -2.86 -10.15 -3.27
CA ASP A 73 -4.10 -9.73 -3.94
C ASP A 73 -3.80 -8.80 -5.12
N CYS A 74 -2.97 -9.25 -6.06
CA CYS A 74 -2.50 -8.52 -7.23
C CYS A 74 -2.14 -9.53 -8.35
N ASP A 75 -2.11 -9.10 -9.61
CA ASP A 75 -1.53 -9.87 -10.72
C ASP A 75 0.00 -10.01 -10.63
N GLY A 76 0.64 -9.34 -9.69
CA GLY A 76 2.09 -9.41 -9.49
C GLY A 76 2.52 -8.79 -8.16
N ARG A 77 3.46 -7.85 -8.23
CA ARG A 77 4.10 -7.21 -7.08
C ARG A 77 3.19 -6.16 -6.44
N LEU A 78 3.32 -6.02 -5.13
CA LEU A 78 2.70 -4.96 -4.33
C LEU A 78 3.69 -3.80 -4.12
N VAL A 79 3.20 -2.66 -3.62
CA VAL A 79 4.06 -1.50 -3.29
C VAL A 79 5.20 -1.89 -2.34
N ILE A 80 4.95 -2.78 -1.37
CA ILE A 80 5.98 -3.29 -0.45
C ILE A 80 7.09 -4.09 -1.15
N ASP A 81 6.78 -4.80 -2.23
CA ASP A 81 7.77 -5.53 -3.03
C ASP A 81 8.70 -4.53 -3.75
N PHE A 82 8.16 -3.43 -4.28
CA PHE A 82 8.95 -2.35 -4.88
C PHE A 82 9.79 -1.58 -3.87
N ILE A 83 9.28 -1.37 -2.64
CA ILE A 83 10.08 -0.82 -1.53
C ILE A 83 11.29 -1.73 -1.25
N ALA A 84 11.07 -3.05 -1.16
CA ALA A 84 12.16 -4.01 -0.94
C ALA A 84 13.20 -3.98 -2.08
N GLU A 85 12.77 -3.96 -3.34
CA GLU A 85 13.66 -3.83 -4.50
C GLU A 85 14.49 -2.55 -4.45
N HIS A 86 13.85 -1.41 -4.15
CA HIS A 86 14.52 -0.12 -4.08
C HIS A 86 15.58 -0.07 -2.97
N LEU A 87 15.33 -0.77 -1.86
CA LEU A 87 16.26 -0.93 -0.74
C LEU A 87 17.25 -2.09 -0.94
N ARG A 88 17.20 -2.80 -2.08
CA ARG A 88 18.03 -3.97 -2.41
C ARG A 88 17.89 -5.12 -1.41
N LEU A 89 16.68 -5.32 -0.90
CA LEU A 89 16.30 -6.42 -0.03
C LEU A 89 15.46 -7.44 -0.81
N PRO A 90 15.47 -8.73 -0.41
CA PRO A 90 14.56 -9.72 -0.98
C PRO A 90 13.11 -9.40 -0.60
N TYR A 91 12.16 -9.95 -1.37
CA TYR A 91 10.74 -9.87 -1.01
C TYR A 91 10.48 -10.50 0.35
N LEU A 92 9.58 -9.86 1.10
CA LEU A 92 9.27 -10.30 2.45
C LEU A 92 8.48 -11.61 2.43
N SER A 93 8.89 -12.52 3.33
CA SER A 93 8.09 -13.68 3.68
C SER A 93 7.00 -13.27 4.66
N ALA A 94 5.77 -13.76 4.46
CA ALA A 94 4.73 -13.62 5.45
C ALA A 94 5.11 -14.34 6.74
N TYR A 95 4.87 -13.72 7.89
CA TYR A 95 5.14 -14.28 9.22
C TYR A 95 4.45 -15.63 9.42
N LEU A 96 3.23 -15.78 8.88
CA LEU A 96 2.41 -16.97 9.03
C LEU A 96 2.84 -18.13 8.10
N ASN A 97 3.75 -17.90 7.15
CA ASN A 97 4.26 -18.97 6.30
C ASN A 97 5.12 -19.94 7.12
N SER A 98 4.93 -21.25 6.89
CA SER A 98 5.64 -22.30 7.62
C SER A 98 6.92 -22.76 6.93
N ILE A 99 6.81 -23.38 5.75
CA ILE A 99 7.91 -24.09 5.08
C ILE A 99 8.67 -23.16 4.14
N GLY A 100 10.00 -23.24 4.18
CA GLY A 100 10.89 -22.57 3.23
C GLY A 100 11.03 -21.06 3.46
N THR A 101 10.48 -20.53 4.54
CA THR A 101 10.59 -19.12 4.90
C THR A 101 12.01 -18.72 5.22
N ASN A 102 12.35 -17.50 4.83
CA ASN A 102 13.60 -16.86 5.19
C ASN A 102 13.28 -15.48 5.76
N PHE A 103 13.60 -15.29 7.03
CA PHE A 103 13.33 -14.07 7.77
C PHE A 103 14.59 -13.24 8.02
N ARG A 104 15.71 -13.59 7.40
CA ARG A 104 17.00 -12.89 7.54
C ARG A 104 16.86 -11.38 7.34
N HIS A 105 16.04 -10.98 6.35
CA HIS A 105 15.82 -9.58 5.95
C HIS A 105 14.43 -9.05 6.37
N GLY A 106 13.88 -9.62 7.43
CA GLY A 106 12.61 -9.19 8.01
C GLY A 106 11.43 -10.08 7.66
N ALA A 107 10.23 -9.62 8.02
CA ALA A 107 9.00 -10.38 7.94
C ALA A 107 7.80 -9.47 7.67
N ASN A 108 6.78 -10.02 7.05
CA ASN A 108 5.53 -9.33 6.80
C ASN A 108 4.40 -9.88 7.67
N PHE A 109 3.80 -9.02 8.48
CA PHE A 109 2.70 -9.35 9.39
C PHE A 109 1.33 -8.95 8.83
N ALA A 110 1.29 -8.26 7.69
CA ALA A 110 0.05 -7.86 7.03
C ALA A 110 -0.79 -9.08 6.63
N THR A 111 -2.11 -8.94 6.71
CA THR A 111 -3.05 -9.94 6.17
C THR A 111 -4.22 -9.26 5.46
N GLY A 112 -4.69 -9.84 4.36
CA GLY A 112 -5.86 -9.34 3.66
C GLY A 112 -7.08 -9.13 4.56
N GLY A 113 -7.75 -7.98 4.44
CA GLY A 113 -8.91 -7.63 5.27
C GLY A 113 -8.61 -7.17 6.70
N SER A 114 -7.34 -6.97 7.07
CA SER A 114 -6.97 -6.44 8.38
C SER A 114 -7.45 -5.00 8.60
N THR A 115 -7.89 -4.74 9.83
CA THR A 115 -8.25 -3.42 10.35
C THR A 115 -7.27 -2.99 11.45
N ILE A 116 -7.18 -1.69 11.70
CA ILE A 116 -6.47 -1.16 12.88
C ILE A 116 -7.17 -1.63 14.14
N ARG A 117 -8.49 -1.40 14.24
CA ARG A 117 -9.28 -1.82 15.40
C ARG A 117 -9.87 -3.20 15.18
N ARG A 118 -9.89 -4.04 16.21
CA ARG A 118 -10.61 -5.33 16.20
C ARG A 118 -12.08 -5.14 15.81
N GLN A 119 -12.58 -6.03 14.97
CA GLN A 119 -13.99 -6.07 14.59
C GLN A 119 -14.65 -7.30 15.19
N ASN A 120 -15.93 -7.17 15.55
CA ASN A 120 -16.73 -8.30 16.02
C ASN A 120 -17.39 -9.02 14.83
N GLU A 121 -16.57 -9.48 13.88
CA GLU A 121 -16.97 -10.19 12.66
C GLU A 121 -15.84 -11.11 12.20
N THR A 122 -16.16 -12.06 11.34
CA THR A 122 -15.19 -13.03 10.83
C THR A 122 -14.86 -12.79 9.36
N ILE A 123 -13.79 -13.45 8.91
CA ILE A 123 -13.40 -13.47 7.50
C ILE A 123 -14.49 -14.05 6.59
N PHE A 124 -15.35 -14.93 7.13
CA PHE A 124 -16.42 -15.58 6.37
C PHE A 124 -17.68 -14.73 6.22
N ASP A 125 -17.83 -13.66 7.02
CA ASP A 125 -18.99 -12.78 6.94
C ASP A 125 -18.76 -11.65 5.92
N TYR A 126 -17.67 -10.90 6.09
CA TYR A 126 -17.38 -9.70 5.30
C TYR A 126 -15.90 -9.57 4.93
N GLY A 127 -15.15 -10.68 4.94
CA GLY A 127 -13.72 -10.67 4.61
C GLY A 127 -12.85 -9.94 5.63
N ILE A 128 -13.30 -9.76 6.86
CA ILE A 128 -12.53 -9.08 7.91
C ILE A 128 -11.57 -10.07 8.59
N SER A 129 -10.28 -9.76 8.53
CA SER A 129 -9.25 -10.62 9.12
C SER A 129 -9.31 -10.61 10.66
N PRO A 130 -9.12 -11.77 11.32
CA PRO A 130 -8.93 -11.80 12.77
C PRO A 130 -7.56 -11.23 13.19
N PHE A 131 -6.66 -10.96 12.24
CA PHE A 131 -5.34 -10.40 12.50
C PHE A 131 -5.37 -8.87 12.34
N SER A 132 -6.13 -8.20 13.21
CA SER A 132 -6.07 -6.74 13.35
C SER A 132 -4.68 -6.26 13.76
N LEU A 133 -4.43 -4.95 13.65
CA LEU A 133 -3.09 -4.40 13.86
C LEU A 133 -2.47 -4.82 15.20
N ASP A 134 -3.24 -4.80 16.27
CA ASP A 134 -2.78 -5.22 17.60
C ASP A 134 -2.36 -6.71 17.64
N ILE A 135 -3.04 -7.58 16.87
CA ILE A 135 -2.65 -8.98 16.71
C ILE A 135 -1.38 -9.10 15.88
N GLN A 136 -1.21 -8.28 14.84
CA GLN A 136 0.05 -8.22 14.09
C GLN A 136 1.22 -7.75 14.98
N ILE A 137 0.98 -6.84 15.92
CA ILE A 137 1.97 -6.46 16.95
C ILE A 137 2.31 -7.64 17.87
N VAL A 138 1.31 -8.42 18.31
CA VAL A 138 1.55 -9.65 19.10
C VAL A 138 2.38 -10.66 18.30
N HIS A 139 2.10 -10.82 17.00
CA HIS A 139 2.90 -11.67 16.12
C HIS A 139 4.36 -11.18 16.02
N PHE A 140 4.58 -9.87 15.91
CA PHE A 140 5.93 -9.32 15.92
C PHE A 140 6.67 -9.58 17.24
N ASP A 141 6.00 -9.44 18.38
CA ASP A 141 6.60 -9.72 19.69
C ASP A 141 7.04 -11.18 19.82
N GLN A 142 6.17 -12.11 19.41
CA GLN A 142 6.47 -13.53 19.38
C GLN A 142 7.62 -13.84 18.41
N PHE A 143 7.56 -13.28 17.21
CA PHE A 143 8.59 -13.40 16.20
C PHE A 143 9.94 -12.95 16.75
N LYS A 144 10.04 -11.71 17.22
CA LYS A 144 11.29 -11.12 17.73
C LYS A 144 11.87 -11.93 18.88
N SER A 145 11.04 -12.35 19.84
CA SER A 145 11.48 -13.18 20.97
C SER A 145 12.02 -14.52 20.48
N ARG A 146 11.25 -15.23 19.65
CA ARG A 146 11.59 -16.58 19.20
C ARG A 146 12.81 -16.59 18.28
N THR A 147 12.92 -15.65 17.36
CA THR A 147 14.09 -15.55 16.49
C THR A 147 15.33 -15.17 17.28
N GLY A 148 15.21 -14.32 18.31
CA GLY A 148 16.32 -14.00 19.21
C GLY A 148 16.83 -15.23 19.97
N ASP A 149 15.93 -16.01 20.55
CA ASP A 149 16.27 -17.26 21.25
C ASP A 149 16.95 -18.27 20.33
N LEU A 150 16.38 -18.48 19.13
CA LEU A 150 16.92 -19.41 18.14
C LEU A 150 18.28 -18.94 17.61
N TYR A 151 18.46 -17.64 17.38
CA TYR A 151 19.74 -17.09 16.92
C TYR A 151 20.84 -17.34 17.96
N ASN A 152 20.53 -17.13 19.25
CA ASN A 152 21.49 -17.31 20.34
C ASN A 152 21.86 -18.79 20.57
N ARG A 153 20.91 -19.72 20.39
CA ARG A 153 21.12 -21.17 20.61
C ARG A 153 21.59 -21.94 19.37
N GLY A 154 21.30 -21.44 18.17
CA GLY A 154 21.49 -22.15 16.91
C GLY A 154 22.93 -22.19 16.41
N GLY A 155 23.23 -23.19 15.58
CA GLY A 155 24.47 -23.27 14.79
C GLY A 155 24.45 -22.32 13.59
N ASN A 156 25.57 -22.20 12.86
CA ASN A 156 25.71 -21.24 11.75
C ASN A 156 24.60 -21.37 10.67
N SER A 157 24.20 -22.59 10.30
CA SER A 157 23.17 -22.81 9.27
C SER A 157 21.77 -22.33 9.64
N ASP A 158 21.42 -22.35 10.93
CA ASP A 158 20.12 -21.88 11.40
C ASP A 158 20.07 -20.35 11.47
N ARG A 159 21.22 -19.71 11.73
CA ARG A 159 21.34 -18.25 11.83
C ARG A 159 21.20 -17.54 10.48
N ASP A 160 21.55 -18.19 9.37
CA ASP A 160 21.52 -17.58 8.03
C ASP A 160 20.12 -17.15 7.58
N LYS A 161 19.07 -17.76 8.13
CA LYS A 161 17.66 -17.45 7.82
C LYS A 161 16.95 -16.64 8.88
N LEU A 162 17.62 -16.29 9.98
CA LEU A 162 17.05 -15.59 11.10
C LEU A 162 17.49 -14.11 11.09
N PRO A 163 16.64 -13.18 11.55
CA PRO A 163 17.07 -11.83 11.82
C PRO A 163 18.18 -11.81 12.88
N LYS A 164 19.13 -10.90 12.73
CA LYS A 164 20.10 -10.64 13.80
C LYS A 164 19.47 -9.75 14.87
N PRO A 165 19.57 -10.10 16.17
CA PRO A 165 18.94 -9.32 17.24
C PRO A 165 19.31 -7.83 17.24
N GLU A 166 20.55 -7.48 16.92
CA GLU A 166 21.07 -6.10 16.87
C GLU A 166 20.58 -5.29 15.67
N GLU A 167 20.01 -5.94 14.65
CA GLU A 167 19.54 -5.28 13.43
C GLU A 167 18.09 -4.78 13.55
N PHE A 168 17.31 -5.25 14.55
CA PHE A 168 15.93 -4.78 14.76
C PHE A 168 15.82 -3.27 14.93
N SER A 169 16.80 -2.61 15.58
CA SER A 169 16.79 -1.15 15.75
C SER A 169 17.24 -0.37 14.52
N LYS A 170 17.75 -1.07 13.50
CA LYS A 170 18.20 -0.51 12.22
C LYS A 170 17.22 -0.78 11.08
N ALA A 171 16.23 -1.65 11.29
CA ALA A 171 15.24 -2.03 10.30
C ALA A 171 14.26 -0.90 9.98
N LEU A 172 13.64 -0.97 8.80
CA LEU A 172 12.51 -0.12 8.40
C LEU A 172 11.20 -0.79 8.83
N TYR A 173 10.32 -0.03 9.49
CA TYR A 173 9.00 -0.49 9.91
C TYR A 173 7.93 0.18 9.05
N THR A 174 7.21 -0.59 8.24
CA THR A 174 6.24 -0.06 7.26
C THR A 174 4.80 -0.34 7.69
N PHE A 175 3.91 0.60 7.38
CA PHE A 175 2.47 0.49 7.64
C PHE A 175 1.66 0.86 6.39
N ASP A 176 0.74 -0.02 5.98
CA ASP A 176 -0.33 0.27 5.01
C ASP A 176 -1.63 -0.39 5.52
N ILE A 177 -2.38 0.35 6.34
CA ILE A 177 -3.57 -0.13 7.05
C ILE A 177 -4.54 1.01 7.38
N GLY A 178 -5.83 0.67 7.50
CA GLY A 178 -6.89 1.58 7.94
C GLY A 178 -8.03 1.73 6.93
N GLN A 179 -7.79 1.36 5.67
CA GLN A 179 -8.81 1.40 4.62
C GLN A 179 -10.00 0.48 4.97
N ASN A 180 -9.73 -0.70 5.53
CA ASN A 180 -10.78 -1.62 5.97
C ASN A 180 -11.59 -1.08 7.17
N ASP A 181 -11.02 -0.26 8.05
CA ASP A 181 -11.78 0.37 9.13
C ASP A 181 -12.85 1.33 8.57
N LEU A 182 -12.52 2.07 7.49
CA LEU A 182 -13.49 2.90 6.78
C LEU A 182 -14.54 2.05 6.06
N SER A 183 -14.13 0.96 5.40
CA SER A 183 -15.06 0.01 4.76
C SER A 183 -16.08 -0.57 5.76
N VAL A 184 -15.63 -1.01 6.93
CA VAL A 184 -16.50 -1.46 8.03
C VAL A 184 -17.39 -0.32 8.52
N GLY A 185 -16.83 0.88 8.64
CA GLY A 185 -17.56 2.09 9.00
C GLY A 185 -18.74 2.37 8.06
N PHE A 186 -18.50 2.43 6.75
CA PHE A 186 -19.54 2.69 5.75
C PHE A 186 -20.64 1.64 5.74
N ARG A 187 -20.34 0.40 6.10
CA ARG A 187 -21.32 -0.68 6.18
C ARG A 187 -22.17 -0.63 7.45
N LYS A 188 -21.62 -0.14 8.56
CA LYS A 188 -22.25 -0.29 9.89
C LYS A 188 -22.71 1.01 10.55
N LEU A 189 -22.10 2.13 10.19
CA LEU A 189 -22.20 3.38 10.92
C LEU A 189 -22.75 4.49 10.02
N SER A 190 -23.39 5.49 10.64
CA SER A 190 -23.60 6.77 9.97
C SER A 190 -22.28 7.53 9.81
N ASP A 191 -22.26 8.51 8.91
CA ASP A 191 -21.09 9.40 8.74
C ASP A 191 -20.66 10.06 10.05
N GLU A 192 -21.62 10.50 10.87
CA GLU A 192 -21.35 11.11 12.18
C GLU A 192 -20.70 10.10 13.14
N GLN A 193 -21.24 8.89 13.22
CA GLN A 193 -20.70 7.82 14.06
C GLN A 193 -19.29 7.40 13.61
N LEU A 194 -19.06 7.30 12.29
CA LEU A 194 -17.75 6.96 11.75
C LEU A 194 -16.74 8.08 12.06
N ARG A 195 -17.10 9.36 11.87
CA ARG A 195 -16.24 10.50 12.26
C ARG A 195 -15.92 10.46 13.76
N ALA A 196 -16.90 10.15 14.60
CA ALA A 196 -16.71 10.03 16.05
C ALA A 196 -15.79 8.86 16.45
N ALA A 197 -15.75 7.79 15.64
CA ALA A 197 -14.89 6.63 15.87
C ALA A 197 -13.44 6.81 15.37
N MET A 198 -13.18 7.71 14.41
CA MET A 198 -11.85 7.91 13.84
C MET A 198 -10.74 8.19 14.88
N PRO A 199 -10.94 9.05 15.90
CA PRO A 199 -9.90 9.29 16.91
C PRO A 199 -9.49 8.03 17.66
N ASP A 200 -10.42 7.14 18.00
CA ASP A 200 -10.15 5.86 18.66
C ASP A 200 -9.30 4.95 17.76
N ILE A 201 -9.69 4.79 16.50
CA ILE A 201 -8.96 3.98 15.52
C ILE A 201 -7.52 4.49 15.38
N ILE A 202 -7.34 5.81 15.21
CA ILE A 202 -6.02 6.42 15.05
C ILE A 202 -5.17 6.34 16.32
N ASN A 203 -5.79 6.40 17.50
CA ASN A 203 -5.09 6.19 18.76
C ASN A 203 -4.59 4.75 18.91
N GLN A 204 -5.36 3.75 18.48
CA GLN A 204 -4.92 2.36 18.47
C GLN A 204 -3.74 2.14 17.50
N PHE A 205 -3.76 2.79 16.33
CA PHE A 205 -2.59 2.82 15.44
C PHE A 205 -1.37 3.43 16.14
N ALA A 206 -1.55 4.57 16.82
CA ALA A 206 -0.46 5.22 17.54
C ALA A 206 0.12 4.35 18.66
N SER A 207 -0.73 3.62 19.39
CA SER A 207 -0.29 2.66 20.40
C SER A 207 0.55 1.53 19.80
N ALA A 208 0.22 1.04 18.61
CA ALA A 208 1.04 0.05 17.90
C ALA A 208 2.44 0.60 17.55
N VAL A 209 2.52 1.85 17.07
CA VAL A 209 3.81 2.52 16.79
C VAL A 209 4.63 2.72 18.07
N GLN A 210 4.00 3.19 19.14
CA GLN A 210 4.63 3.37 20.46
C GLN A 210 5.16 2.03 21.00
N HIS A 211 4.39 0.95 20.90
CA HIS A 211 4.82 -0.38 21.32
C HIS A 211 6.05 -0.85 20.54
N LEU A 212 6.06 -0.74 19.21
CA LEU A 212 7.24 -1.11 18.42
C LEU A 212 8.47 -0.25 18.77
N TYR A 213 8.27 1.03 19.06
CA TYR A 213 9.32 1.91 19.56
C TYR A 213 9.92 1.41 20.89
N GLU A 214 9.08 0.98 21.84
CA GLU A 214 9.52 0.35 23.08
C GLU A 214 10.28 -0.95 22.81
N LYS A 215 9.89 -1.69 21.77
CA LYS A 215 10.63 -2.85 21.24
C LYS A 215 11.85 -2.46 20.40
N GLY A 216 12.27 -1.20 20.37
CA GLY A 216 13.51 -0.78 19.76
C GLY A 216 13.42 -0.34 18.30
N ALA A 217 12.24 -0.27 17.69
CA ALA A 217 12.05 0.26 16.34
C ALA A 217 12.42 1.74 16.26
N ARG A 218 13.10 2.17 15.19
CA ARG A 218 13.61 3.55 15.06
C ARG A 218 13.30 4.24 13.73
N ALA A 219 12.97 3.52 12.67
CA ALA A 219 12.61 4.12 11.39
C ALA A 219 11.23 3.61 10.95
N PHE A 220 10.28 4.53 10.80
CA PHE A 220 8.89 4.23 10.46
C PHE A 220 8.51 4.89 9.14
N TRP A 221 7.87 4.12 8.26
CA TRP A 221 7.36 4.55 6.96
C TRP A 221 5.86 4.24 6.90
N ILE A 222 5.05 5.28 7.13
CA ILE A 222 3.63 5.16 7.45
C ILE A 222 2.82 5.69 6.28
N HIS A 223 2.15 4.80 5.55
CA HIS A 223 1.20 5.18 4.50
C HIS A 223 -0.11 5.66 5.13
N ASN A 224 -0.71 6.65 4.50
CA ASN A 224 -2.11 6.99 4.76
C ASN A 224 -3.05 6.03 3.98
N THR A 225 -4.38 6.13 4.13
CA THR A 225 -5.30 5.29 3.34
C THR A 225 -5.47 5.83 1.93
N GLY A 226 -5.67 4.93 0.95
CA GLY A 226 -6.01 5.29 -0.42
C GLY A 226 -7.42 5.87 -0.60
N PRO A 227 -7.76 6.32 -1.82
CA PRO A 227 -9.07 6.86 -2.16
C PRO A 227 -10.11 5.74 -2.27
N ILE A 228 -10.64 5.28 -1.14
CA ILE A 228 -11.58 4.15 -1.06
C ILE A 228 -12.85 4.35 -1.91
N GLY A 229 -13.30 5.59 -2.10
CA GLY A 229 -14.43 5.91 -2.97
C GLY A 229 -14.15 5.67 -4.46
N CYS A 230 -12.87 5.50 -4.84
CA CYS A 230 -12.46 5.16 -6.20
C CYS A 230 -12.30 3.64 -6.41
N LEU A 231 -12.68 2.78 -5.46
CA LEU A 231 -12.68 1.34 -5.70
C LEU A 231 -13.88 0.94 -6.56
N PRO A 232 -13.67 0.24 -7.70
CA PRO A 232 -14.77 -0.15 -8.59
C PRO A 232 -15.88 -0.94 -7.90
N VAL A 233 -15.57 -1.78 -6.92
CA VAL A 233 -16.59 -2.56 -6.20
C VAL A 233 -17.66 -1.67 -5.55
N GLY A 234 -17.30 -0.45 -5.14
CA GLY A 234 -18.23 0.52 -4.56
C GLY A 234 -19.26 1.02 -5.58
N THR A 235 -18.95 0.96 -6.88
CA THR A 235 -19.76 1.52 -7.97
C THR A 235 -20.63 0.52 -8.70
N PHE A 236 -20.41 -0.79 -8.52
CA PHE A 236 -21.15 -1.85 -9.23
C PHE A 236 -22.67 -1.74 -9.14
N TYR A 237 -23.19 -1.22 -8.02
CA TYR A 237 -24.63 -1.14 -7.77
C TYR A 237 -25.21 0.27 -7.90
N ILE A 238 -24.40 1.24 -8.30
CA ILE A 238 -24.82 2.64 -8.41
C ILE A 238 -25.48 2.86 -9.78
N ARG A 239 -26.77 3.21 -9.76
CA ARG A 239 -27.55 3.56 -10.96
C ARG A 239 -28.11 4.96 -10.81
N ASN A 240 -27.92 5.80 -11.84
CA ASN A 240 -28.43 7.18 -11.89
C ASN A 240 -28.15 7.97 -10.59
N PRO A 241 -26.87 8.09 -10.18
CA PRO A 241 -26.52 8.78 -8.95
C PRO A 241 -26.99 10.24 -8.99
N GLN A 242 -27.39 10.78 -7.84
CA GLN A 242 -27.73 12.20 -7.74
C GLN A 242 -26.50 13.06 -8.08
N PRO A 243 -26.68 14.26 -8.67
CA PRO A 243 -25.58 15.18 -8.92
C PRO A 243 -24.73 15.41 -7.66
N GLY A 244 -23.41 15.29 -7.79
CA GLY A 244 -22.46 15.47 -6.67
C GLY A 244 -22.18 14.23 -5.82
N PHE A 245 -22.88 13.12 -6.06
CA PHE A 245 -22.59 11.85 -5.38
C PHE A 245 -21.28 11.20 -5.87
N LEU A 246 -21.05 11.22 -7.19
CA LEU A 246 -19.75 10.88 -7.78
C LEU A 246 -18.98 12.16 -8.10
N ASP A 247 -17.65 12.11 -7.99
CA ASP A 247 -16.78 13.13 -8.55
C ASP A 247 -16.64 12.99 -10.08
N GLN A 248 -15.90 13.90 -10.72
CA GLN A 248 -15.72 13.91 -12.17
C GLN A 248 -14.95 12.70 -12.74
N PHE A 249 -14.35 11.87 -11.88
CA PHE A 249 -13.64 10.65 -12.24
C PHE A 249 -14.45 9.38 -11.90
N GLY A 250 -15.68 9.55 -11.42
CA GLY A 250 -16.60 8.46 -11.09
C GLY A 250 -16.41 7.90 -9.67
N CYS A 251 -15.58 8.51 -8.83
CA CYS A 251 -15.38 8.06 -7.46
C CYS A 251 -16.50 8.54 -6.54
N ILE A 252 -16.90 7.73 -5.56
CA ILE A 252 -17.88 8.10 -4.53
C ILE A 252 -17.29 9.21 -3.65
N LYS A 253 -17.80 10.43 -3.81
CA LYS A 253 -17.23 11.63 -3.19
C LYS A 253 -17.23 11.54 -1.67
N GLY A 254 -18.36 11.16 -1.06
CA GLY A 254 -18.50 11.09 0.40
C GLY A 254 -17.52 10.11 1.05
N GLN A 255 -17.22 8.99 0.38
CA GLN A 255 -16.25 8.01 0.89
C GLN A 255 -14.81 8.55 0.81
N ASN A 256 -14.46 9.26 -0.27
CA ASN A 256 -13.17 9.94 -0.38
C ASN A 256 -13.02 11.09 0.63
N ASP A 257 -14.09 11.87 0.88
CA ASP A 257 -14.08 12.92 1.91
C ASP A 257 -13.77 12.33 3.30
N MET A 258 -14.29 11.12 3.60
CA MET A 258 -14.01 10.40 4.85
C MET A 258 -12.59 9.83 4.92
N ALA A 259 -12.05 9.34 3.80
CA ALA A 259 -10.64 8.94 3.71
C ALA A 259 -9.68 10.12 3.91
N VAL A 260 -9.99 11.28 3.32
CA VAL A 260 -9.20 12.52 3.51
C VAL A 260 -9.23 12.97 4.98
N GLU A 261 -10.39 12.90 5.63
CA GLU A 261 -10.49 13.25 7.06
C GLU A 261 -9.70 12.27 7.95
N PHE A 262 -9.78 10.96 7.69
CA PHE A 262 -8.95 9.97 8.38
C PHE A 262 -7.46 10.28 8.20
N ASN A 263 -7.03 10.54 6.96
CA ASN A 263 -5.64 10.84 6.61
C ASN A 263 -5.13 12.12 7.31
N ARG A 264 -5.98 13.16 7.41
CA ARG A 264 -5.67 14.38 8.14
C ARG A 264 -5.41 14.09 9.62
N GLN A 265 -6.30 13.34 10.27
CA GLN A 265 -6.14 12.99 11.67
C GLN A 265 -4.94 12.06 11.91
N LEU A 266 -4.67 11.11 11.01
CA LEU A 266 -3.48 10.24 11.08
C LEU A 266 -2.20 11.07 10.98
N LYS A 267 -2.13 12.00 10.03
CA LYS A 267 -0.99 12.92 9.87
C LYS A 267 -0.75 13.74 11.14
N ASP A 268 -1.81 14.33 11.71
CA ASP A 268 -1.73 15.08 12.97
C ASP A 268 -1.22 14.19 14.11
N ARG A 269 -1.64 12.91 14.17
CA ARG A 269 -1.18 11.97 15.18
C ARG A 269 0.28 11.56 14.97
N VAL A 270 0.73 11.31 13.73
CA VAL A 270 2.14 11.04 13.42
C VAL A 270 3.02 12.23 13.82
N ASN A 271 2.55 13.46 13.61
CA ASN A 271 3.24 14.68 14.06
C ASN A 271 3.42 14.72 15.58
N LYS A 272 2.40 14.33 16.35
CA LYS A 272 2.52 14.19 17.82
C LYS A 272 3.49 13.07 18.21
N LEU A 273 3.42 11.92 17.53
CA LEU A 273 4.33 10.79 17.78
C LEU A 273 5.79 11.16 17.56
N ARG A 274 6.13 12.04 16.61
CA ARG A 274 7.51 12.54 16.45
C ARG A 274 8.04 13.24 17.69
N ALA A 275 7.19 13.98 18.40
CA ALA A 275 7.55 14.63 19.66
C ALA A 275 7.60 13.64 20.84
N GLU A 276 6.69 12.66 20.85
CA GLU A 276 6.60 11.62 21.90
C GLU A 276 7.73 10.58 21.80
N LEU A 277 8.26 10.34 20.59
CA LEU A 277 9.22 9.28 20.28
C LEU A 277 10.57 9.83 19.80
N PRO A 278 11.33 10.53 20.67
CA PRO A 278 12.48 11.34 20.27
C PRO A 278 13.63 10.52 19.66
N LEU A 279 13.67 9.20 19.85
CA LEU A 279 14.68 8.33 19.25
C LEU A 279 14.31 7.82 17.84
N ALA A 280 13.06 7.98 17.39
CA ALA A 280 12.61 7.46 16.10
C ALA A 280 12.46 8.54 15.03
N ALA A 281 12.66 8.15 13.77
CA ALA A 281 12.27 8.87 12.57
C ALA A 281 10.94 8.31 12.08
N LEU A 282 9.92 9.17 11.94
CA LEU A 282 8.60 8.79 11.46
C LEU A 282 8.28 9.56 10.19
N THR A 283 8.22 8.86 9.07
CA THR A 283 7.86 9.43 7.77
C THR A 283 6.40 9.09 7.46
N TYR A 284 5.56 10.11 7.32
CA TYR A 284 4.19 9.99 6.83
C TYR A 284 4.21 10.06 5.31
N VAL A 285 3.47 9.19 4.63
CA VAL A 285 3.53 9.01 3.19
C VAL A 285 2.12 9.10 2.61
N ASP A 286 1.91 10.08 1.73
CA ASP A 286 0.63 10.38 1.13
C ASP A 286 0.36 9.51 -0.10
N VAL A 287 0.07 8.24 0.14
CA VAL A 287 -0.34 7.31 -0.92
C VAL A 287 -1.70 7.66 -1.50
N TYR A 288 -2.60 8.33 -0.75
CA TYR A 288 -3.85 8.85 -1.30
C TYR A 288 -3.60 9.72 -2.52
N THR A 289 -2.73 10.72 -2.40
CA THR A 289 -2.41 11.65 -3.48
C THR A 289 -1.78 10.93 -4.68
N ALA A 290 -0.91 9.94 -4.44
CA ALA A 290 -0.36 9.12 -5.52
C ALA A 290 -1.47 8.34 -6.25
N LYS A 291 -2.27 7.57 -5.51
CA LYS A 291 -3.35 6.72 -6.05
C LYS A 291 -4.41 7.55 -6.79
N TYR A 292 -4.87 8.65 -6.19
CA TYR A 292 -5.85 9.55 -6.81
C TYR A 292 -5.26 10.30 -8.01
N GLY A 293 -3.98 10.66 -7.97
CA GLY A 293 -3.26 11.25 -9.10
C GLY A 293 -3.20 10.34 -10.33
N LEU A 294 -3.03 9.03 -10.12
CA LEU A 294 -3.11 8.04 -11.20
C LEU A 294 -4.53 7.95 -11.77
N ILE A 295 -5.54 7.83 -10.90
CA ILE A 295 -6.96 7.72 -11.28
C ILE A 295 -7.42 8.97 -12.06
N SER A 296 -7.16 10.16 -11.53
CA SER A 296 -7.55 11.44 -12.13
C SER A 296 -6.84 11.75 -13.46
N ASN A 297 -5.72 11.09 -13.75
CA ASN A 297 -4.94 11.29 -14.96
C ASN A 297 -4.76 9.99 -15.79
N THR A 298 -5.65 9.01 -15.60
CA THR A 298 -5.55 7.62 -16.10
C THR A 298 -5.01 7.52 -17.54
N LYS A 299 -5.69 8.17 -18.49
CA LYS A 299 -5.35 8.07 -19.92
C LYS A 299 -3.97 8.61 -20.26
N ASN A 300 -3.57 9.71 -19.63
CA ASN A 300 -2.26 10.32 -19.86
C ASN A 300 -1.12 9.51 -19.22
N GLN A 301 -1.43 8.65 -18.25
CA GLN A 301 -0.47 7.73 -17.64
C GLN A 301 -0.39 6.38 -18.38
N GLY A 302 -1.10 6.21 -19.51
CA GLY A 302 -1.08 4.98 -20.31
C GLY A 302 -2.04 3.90 -19.83
N PHE A 303 -2.94 4.20 -18.90
CA PHE A 303 -3.99 3.31 -18.43
C PHE A 303 -5.30 3.54 -19.20
N THR A 304 -6.14 2.51 -19.26
CA THR A 304 -7.36 2.52 -20.09
C THR A 304 -8.50 3.34 -19.47
N ASP A 305 -9.04 2.86 -18.35
CA ASP A 305 -10.19 3.44 -17.64
C ASP A 305 -9.95 3.39 -16.13
N PRO A 306 -10.27 4.47 -15.38
CA PRO A 306 -9.97 4.56 -13.95
C PRO A 306 -10.67 3.52 -13.08
N LEU A 307 -11.87 3.09 -13.48
CA LEU A 307 -12.75 2.25 -12.66
C LEU A 307 -13.05 0.89 -13.30
N LYS A 308 -12.43 0.58 -14.44
CA LYS A 308 -12.57 -0.72 -15.06
C LYS A 308 -11.73 -1.77 -14.32
N VAL A 309 -12.36 -2.90 -14.03
CA VAL A 309 -11.74 -4.06 -13.40
C VAL A 309 -11.12 -4.97 -14.45
N CYS A 310 -9.90 -5.45 -14.20
CA CYS A 310 -9.23 -6.38 -15.11
C CYS A 310 -9.68 -7.83 -14.91
N CYS A 311 -9.72 -8.30 -13.67
CA CYS A 311 -9.98 -9.69 -13.33
C CYS A 311 -11.35 -9.87 -12.69
N GLY A 312 -12.13 -10.81 -13.24
CA GLY A 312 -13.51 -11.05 -12.84
C GLY A 312 -14.49 -10.72 -13.96
N HIS A 313 -15.75 -11.06 -13.71
CA HIS A 313 -16.87 -10.72 -14.58
C HIS A 313 -17.89 -9.94 -13.76
N HIS A 314 -18.14 -8.69 -14.15
CA HIS A 314 -19.01 -7.77 -13.41
C HIS A 314 -19.92 -7.01 -14.39
N GLU A 315 -21.08 -7.59 -14.69
CA GLU A 315 -22.05 -7.01 -15.63
C GLU A 315 -23.45 -7.06 -15.05
N ASN A 316 -24.17 -5.93 -15.03
CA ASN A 316 -25.61 -5.87 -14.70
C ASN A 316 -26.05 -6.64 -13.42
N TYR A 317 -25.28 -6.55 -12.32
CA TYR A 317 -25.44 -7.28 -11.04
C TYR A 317 -24.94 -8.73 -11.03
N ASP A 318 -24.57 -9.29 -12.18
CA ASP A 318 -23.93 -10.58 -12.25
C ASP A 318 -22.43 -10.42 -11.94
N HIS A 319 -21.99 -11.09 -10.88
CA HIS A 319 -20.62 -11.00 -10.37
C HIS A 319 -19.99 -12.38 -10.25
N VAL A 320 -18.87 -12.56 -10.95
CA VAL A 320 -17.96 -13.68 -10.78
C VAL A 320 -16.61 -13.12 -10.41
N TRP A 321 -16.24 -13.28 -9.15
CA TRP A 321 -15.00 -12.75 -8.61
C TRP A 321 -13.78 -13.37 -9.29
N CYS A 322 -12.67 -12.63 -9.28
CA CYS A 322 -11.41 -13.05 -9.85
C CYS A 322 -11.02 -14.47 -9.39
N GLY A 323 -10.72 -15.35 -10.33
CA GLY A 323 -10.34 -16.74 -10.06
C GLY A 323 -11.47 -17.67 -9.63
N GLN A 324 -12.71 -17.18 -9.49
CA GLN A 324 -13.87 -18.01 -9.14
C GLN A 324 -14.63 -18.51 -10.37
N LYS A 325 -15.39 -19.59 -10.17
CA LYS A 325 -16.34 -20.11 -11.16
C LYS A 325 -17.76 -19.94 -10.64
N ALA A 326 -18.66 -19.50 -11.51
CA ALA A 326 -20.07 -19.38 -11.18
C ALA A 326 -20.94 -19.70 -12.41
N SER A 327 -22.20 -20.08 -12.15
CA SER A 327 -23.19 -20.31 -13.19
C SER A 327 -24.21 -19.19 -13.19
N ILE A 328 -24.27 -18.41 -14.26
CA ILE A 328 -25.25 -17.32 -14.43
C ILE A 328 -26.20 -17.73 -15.55
N ASN A 329 -27.50 -17.85 -15.25
CA ASN A 329 -28.53 -18.26 -16.20
C ASN A 329 -28.19 -19.55 -16.99
N GLY A 330 -27.55 -20.52 -16.33
CA GLY A 330 -27.14 -21.79 -16.93
C GLY A 330 -25.83 -21.75 -17.73
N THR A 331 -25.22 -20.57 -17.92
CA THR A 331 -23.91 -20.42 -18.56
C THR A 331 -22.81 -20.42 -17.49
N GLN A 332 -21.77 -21.21 -17.70
CA GLN A 332 -20.60 -21.24 -16.81
C GLN A 332 -19.67 -20.07 -17.12
N TYR A 333 -19.32 -19.32 -16.10
CA TYR A 333 -18.37 -18.22 -16.15
C TYR A 333 -17.16 -18.53 -15.26
N TYR A 334 -16.00 -18.07 -15.70
CA TYR A 334 -14.79 -18.00 -14.89
C TYR A 334 -14.39 -16.53 -14.80
N GLY A 335 -14.11 -16.06 -13.58
CA GLY A 335 -13.58 -14.72 -13.33
C GLY A 335 -12.13 -14.61 -13.82
N ALA A 336 -11.98 -14.61 -15.14
CA ALA A 336 -10.68 -14.56 -15.81
C ALA A 336 -10.05 -13.18 -15.71
N SER A 337 -8.74 -13.13 -15.90
CA SER A 337 -8.01 -11.90 -16.12
C SER A 337 -8.32 -11.30 -17.50
N CYS A 338 -8.16 -9.98 -17.61
CA CYS A 338 -8.19 -9.27 -18.87
C CYS A 338 -6.91 -9.56 -19.70
N ALA A 339 -6.96 -9.31 -21.01
CA ALA A 339 -5.84 -9.60 -21.90
C ALA A 339 -4.59 -8.72 -21.65
N THR A 340 -4.75 -7.55 -21.04
CA THR A 340 -3.67 -6.57 -20.84
C THR A 340 -3.67 -5.99 -19.42
N PRO A 341 -3.36 -6.77 -18.36
CA PRO A 341 -3.36 -6.28 -16.98
C PRO A 341 -2.50 -5.03 -16.77
N SER A 342 -1.41 -4.89 -17.54
CA SER A 342 -0.49 -3.75 -17.50
C SER A 342 -1.11 -2.40 -17.86
N THR A 343 -2.34 -2.36 -18.39
CA THR A 343 -3.04 -1.11 -18.76
C THR A 343 -4.26 -0.83 -17.87
N PHE A 344 -4.43 -1.56 -16.77
CA PHE A 344 -5.55 -1.43 -15.83
C PHE A 344 -5.04 -0.94 -14.48
N ILE A 345 -5.79 -0.04 -13.84
CA ILE A 345 -5.47 0.40 -12.48
C ILE A 345 -5.96 -0.65 -11.48
N SER A 346 -7.23 -1.05 -11.60
CA SER A 346 -7.83 -2.03 -10.71
C SER A 346 -7.66 -3.45 -11.24
N TRP A 347 -7.13 -4.32 -10.39
CA TRP A 347 -7.03 -5.74 -10.66
C TRP A 347 -8.39 -6.42 -10.51
N ASP A 348 -8.98 -6.44 -9.31
CA ASP A 348 -10.18 -7.23 -8.98
C ASP A 348 -11.37 -6.39 -8.47
N GLY A 349 -11.29 -5.06 -8.61
CA GLY A 349 -12.29 -4.12 -8.12
C GLY A 349 -12.01 -3.57 -6.71
N VAL A 350 -11.03 -4.12 -6.00
CA VAL A 350 -10.54 -3.61 -4.71
C VAL A 350 -9.06 -3.29 -4.79
N HIS A 351 -8.27 -4.23 -5.30
CA HIS A 351 -6.82 -4.14 -5.33
C HIS A 351 -6.33 -3.58 -6.65
N TYR A 352 -5.10 -3.06 -6.62
CA TYR A 352 -4.47 -2.47 -7.79
C TYR A 352 -3.61 -3.48 -8.51
N SER A 353 -3.50 -3.32 -9.82
CA SER A 353 -2.61 -4.13 -10.64
C SER A 353 -1.14 -3.89 -10.27
N GLU A 354 -0.27 -4.80 -10.68
CA GLU A 354 1.18 -4.68 -10.54
C GLU A 354 1.68 -3.40 -11.22
N ALA A 355 1.15 -3.07 -12.38
CA ALA A 355 1.53 -1.87 -13.12
C ALA A 355 1.14 -0.58 -12.38
N ALA A 356 -0.05 -0.56 -11.76
CA ALA A 356 -0.47 0.55 -10.92
C ALA A 356 0.35 0.64 -9.63
N ASN A 357 0.61 -0.49 -8.96
CA ASN A 357 1.46 -0.54 -7.77
C ASN A 357 2.88 -0.04 -8.06
N HIS A 358 3.45 -0.42 -9.21
CA HIS A 358 4.75 0.08 -9.66
C HIS A 358 4.73 1.59 -9.84
N TRP A 359 3.72 2.11 -10.56
CA TRP A 359 3.57 3.54 -10.78
C TRP A 359 3.46 4.30 -9.44
N ILE A 360 2.69 3.79 -8.49
CA ILE A 360 2.52 4.41 -7.16
C ILE A 360 3.84 4.39 -6.39
N ALA A 361 4.55 3.25 -6.38
CA ALA A 361 5.84 3.12 -5.73
C ALA A 361 6.81 4.20 -6.23
N ASP A 362 6.92 4.39 -7.54
CA ASP A 362 7.80 5.41 -8.15
C ASP A 362 7.52 6.84 -7.65
N ARG A 363 6.28 7.16 -7.26
CA ARG A 363 5.92 8.51 -6.78
C ARG A 363 6.18 8.71 -5.29
N ILE A 364 6.14 7.64 -4.50
CA ILE A 364 6.28 7.75 -3.04
C ILE A 364 7.72 7.49 -2.57
N LEU A 365 8.49 6.67 -3.29
CA LEU A 365 9.84 6.25 -2.88
C LEU A 365 10.86 7.40 -2.85
N ASN A 366 10.67 8.43 -3.69
CA ASN A 366 11.56 9.59 -3.75
C ASN A 366 11.29 10.64 -2.66
N GLY A 367 10.24 10.48 -1.86
CA GLY A 367 9.91 11.39 -0.75
C GLY A 367 9.09 12.62 -1.11
N SER A 368 8.79 12.87 -2.39
CA SER A 368 8.00 14.04 -2.82
C SER A 368 6.59 14.09 -2.23
N LEU A 369 6.02 12.92 -1.94
CA LEU A 369 4.74 12.74 -1.26
C LEU A 369 4.93 12.29 0.20
N SER A 370 6.05 12.65 0.82
CA SER A 370 6.35 12.29 2.20
C SER A 370 6.48 13.53 3.07
N GLU A 371 6.18 13.36 4.35
CA GLU A 371 6.48 14.34 5.40
C GLU A 371 7.29 13.65 6.49
N PRO A 372 8.51 14.10 6.81
CA PRO A 372 9.30 15.07 6.03
C PRO A 372 9.54 14.59 4.58
N PRO A 373 9.84 15.50 3.62
CA PRO A 373 10.00 15.15 2.21
C PRO A 373 11.33 14.45 1.94
N ILE A 374 11.43 13.21 2.41
CA ILE A 374 12.64 12.39 2.33
C ILE A 374 12.37 11.09 1.58
N PRO A 375 13.29 10.65 0.72
CA PRO A 375 13.14 9.36 0.06
C PRO A 375 13.22 8.22 1.09
N VAL A 376 12.66 7.06 0.75
CA VAL A 376 12.66 5.90 1.65
C VAL A 376 14.07 5.48 2.06
N THR A 377 15.05 5.68 1.16
CA THR A 377 16.48 5.43 1.40
C THR A 377 17.06 6.30 2.50
N HIS A 378 16.37 7.35 2.94
CA HIS A 378 16.78 8.29 3.99
C HIS A 378 15.83 8.28 5.19
N ALA A 379 14.87 7.35 5.25
CA ALA A 379 13.81 7.31 6.26
C ALA A 379 14.27 7.07 7.71
N CYS A 380 15.56 6.80 7.94
CA CYS A 380 16.15 6.73 9.28
C CYS A 380 16.51 8.12 9.86
N HIS A 381 16.43 9.17 9.05
CA HIS A 381 16.76 10.55 9.44
C HIS A 381 15.51 11.29 9.92
N LYS A 382 15.61 11.94 11.07
CA LYS A 382 14.45 12.58 11.73
C LYS A 382 14.02 13.89 11.07
N ASN A 383 14.97 14.70 10.62
CA ASN A 383 14.76 16.02 10.02
C ASN A 383 16.02 16.43 9.23
N PRO A 384 16.09 16.22 7.91
CA PRO A 384 17.27 16.66 7.15
C PRO A 384 17.35 18.16 6.89
N GLY A 385 16.38 18.96 7.34
CA GLY A 385 16.17 20.34 6.89
C GLY A 385 15.87 21.36 8.00
N LEU A 386 16.35 21.13 9.23
CA LEU A 386 16.43 22.15 10.29
C LEU A 386 17.82 22.17 10.91
#